data_AF-A0A6L4AI61-F1
#
_entry.id   AF-A0A6L4AI61-F1
#
_cell.length_a   1.000
_cell.length_b   1.000
_cell.length_c   1.000
_cell.angle_alpha   90.00
_cell.angle_beta   90.00
_cell.angle_gamma   90.00
#
_symmetry.space_group_name_H-M   'P 1'
#
loop_
_entity.id
_entity.type
_entity.pdbx_description
1 polymer ?
#
loop_
_entity_poly.entity_id
_entity_poly.type
_entity_poly.pdbx_seq_one_letter_code
_entity_poly.pdbx_strand_id
1 'polypeptide(L)'
;MYFSELTIGLLLAGILPIVIAGVQVSKEGFTGFLSLRFLSIAFIWLGYHFSPFIAYLSDIHWKSFLLVPDFVDAGLCFSTLSMCCIVVGGGLLKPRSFVSRRNKLNRPRRLQIFTISNRWLCVILIVNILLFIINVGGIDDIWSATYGRGEGQFELRLGKDKFFHVLRVLSMPLSVFSASIATLSVLQQKKKISTNILGYLILISASLESIHSFSRAAGFPLLIFAFLVLLIKHEKGIFKATVAVFIAFFLGSVGLHHRSYYSPGLYNFIKAVEEYEFISTKNEVRVLIGPGDNPLDAMAPWTRKTLSREQEESNSVSFDLISRLLWNLQPFPSEIVPVKSIGRDLSEVMGTWGQFRITTPAMAELYYVFGMPGALLFILLGRMFLFFDKRFFIQPDVSTTVCLLLCFVSLPVGLHSGMRAMTRPLLYALVIYFIVHKNWKTIFKYHGHRYTKVRV
;
A
#
# COMPACT_ATOMS: atom_id res chain seq x y z
N MET A 1 18.79 23.66 -6.55
CA MET A 1 19.71 23.77 -5.40
C MET A 1 20.75 22.66 -5.51
N TYR A 2 22.03 22.95 -5.26
CA TYR A 2 23.04 21.88 -5.08
C TYR A 2 22.86 21.29 -3.69
N PHE A 3 23.06 19.98 -3.54
CA PHE A 3 22.90 19.30 -2.26
C PHE A 3 23.90 19.87 -1.24
N SER A 4 23.44 20.13 -0.01
CA SER A 4 24.34 20.54 1.08
C SER A 4 25.18 19.35 1.53
N GLU A 5 26.31 19.59 2.21
CA GLU A 5 27.11 18.51 2.82
C GLU A 5 26.26 17.65 3.77
N LEU A 6 25.35 18.29 4.50
CA LEU A 6 24.39 17.59 5.37
C LEU A 6 23.46 16.69 4.57
N THR A 7 22.92 17.17 3.45
CA THR A 7 22.05 16.37 2.57
C THR A 7 22.76 15.12 2.07
N ILE A 8 24.01 15.27 1.62
CA ILE A 8 24.84 14.15 1.16
C ILE A 8 25.07 13.15 2.31
N GLY A 9 25.42 13.64 3.50
CA GLY A 9 25.58 12.81 4.69
C GLY A 9 24.31 12.02 5.03
N LEU A 10 23.14 12.64 4.93
CA LEU A 10 21.85 11.99 5.18
C LEU A 10 21.47 10.97 4.09
N LEU A 11 21.80 11.25 2.83
CA LEU A 11 21.61 10.28 1.74
C LEU A 11 22.43 9.01 1.96
N LEU A 12 23.71 9.18 2.34
CA LEU A 12 24.59 8.06 2.69
C LEU A 12 24.11 7.34 3.96
N ALA A 13 23.68 8.06 4.99
CA ALA A 13 23.12 7.48 6.20
C ALA A 13 21.88 6.63 5.92
N GLY A 14 21.06 7.02 4.94
CA GLY A 14 19.89 6.27 4.49
C GLY A 14 20.20 4.90 3.87
N ILE A 15 21.42 4.68 3.38
CA ILE A 15 21.88 3.38 2.84
C ILE A 15 22.05 2.36 3.97
N LEU A 16 22.51 2.81 5.14
CA LEU A 16 22.83 1.95 6.28
C LEU A 16 21.65 1.03 6.71
N PRO A 17 20.42 1.52 6.95
CA PRO A 17 19.31 0.64 7.31
C PRO A 17 18.94 -0.36 6.21
N ILE A 18 19.07 -0.02 4.92
CA ILE A 18 18.90 -1.01 3.84
C ILE A 18 19.97 -2.08 3.91
N VAL A 19 21.24 -1.70 4.05
CA VAL A 19 22.35 -2.66 4.12
C VAL A 19 22.17 -3.58 5.30
N ILE A 20 21.84 -3.05 6.49
CA ILE A 20 21.56 -3.86 7.67
C ILE A 20 20.41 -4.83 7.41
N ALA A 21 19.29 -4.36 6.86
CA ALA A 21 18.15 -5.20 6.53
C ALA A 21 18.52 -6.26 5.48
N GLY A 22 19.25 -5.89 4.43
CA GLY A 22 19.78 -6.75 3.37
C GLY A 22 20.68 -7.86 3.91
N VAL A 23 21.62 -7.53 4.78
CA VAL A 23 22.49 -8.50 5.47
C VAL A 23 21.67 -9.42 6.37
N GLN A 24 20.65 -8.91 7.07
CA GLN A 24 19.77 -9.74 7.90
C GLN A 24 18.96 -10.73 7.06
N VAL A 25 18.40 -10.29 5.93
CA VAL A 25 17.54 -11.14 5.07
C VAL A 25 18.32 -12.03 4.11
N SER A 26 19.55 -11.69 3.74
CA SER A 26 20.42 -12.57 2.93
C SER A 26 20.68 -13.90 3.64
N LYS A 27 20.78 -13.89 4.98
CA LYS A 27 20.88 -15.09 5.82
C LYS A 27 19.63 -15.97 5.78
N GLU A 28 18.52 -15.43 5.28
CA GLU A 28 17.23 -16.10 5.13
C GLU A 28 16.96 -16.58 3.68
N GLY A 29 17.88 -16.31 2.75
CA GLY A 29 17.74 -16.62 1.31
C GLY A 29 16.78 -15.66 0.58
N PHE A 30 16.46 -15.95 -0.69
CA PHE A 30 15.65 -15.10 -1.56
C PHE A 30 14.31 -14.65 -0.94
N THR A 31 13.62 -15.55 -0.25
CA THR A 31 12.37 -15.26 0.46
C THR A 31 12.50 -14.22 1.58
N GLY A 32 13.69 -13.99 2.12
CA GLY A 32 13.93 -12.95 3.12
C GLY A 32 13.68 -11.54 2.55
N PHE A 33 13.97 -11.32 1.27
CA PHE A 33 13.70 -10.06 0.58
C PHE A 33 12.20 -9.78 0.39
N LEU A 34 11.34 -10.79 0.58
CA LEU A 34 9.89 -10.64 0.61
C LEU A 34 9.32 -10.41 2.02
N SER A 35 10.19 -10.31 3.04
CA SER A 35 9.73 -10.01 4.39
C SER A 35 9.15 -8.60 4.47
N LEU A 36 8.09 -8.43 5.25
CA LEU A 36 7.45 -7.12 5.46
C LEU A 36 8.44 -6.08 6.01
N ARG A 37 9.39 -6.52 6.83
CA ARG A 37 10.47 -5.68 7.36
C ARG A 37 11.35 -5.11 6.24
N PHE A 38 11.87 -5.96 5.35
CA PHE A 38 12.70 -5.49 4.25
C PHE A 38 11.91 -4.60 3.29
N LEU A 39 10.70 -5.04 2.92
CA LEU A 39 9.84 -4.29 2.01
C LEU A 39 9.47 -2.91 2.55
N SER A 40 9.19 -2.79 3.85
CA SER A 40 8.90 -1.49 4.47
C SER A 40 10.08 -0.51 4.42
N ILE A 41 11.30 -1.00 4.71
CA ILE A 41 12.52 -0.20 4.60
C ILE A 41 12.76 0.19 3.13
N ALA A 42 12.63 -0.77 2.21
CA ALA A 42 12.79 -0.52 0.78
C ALA A 42 11.78 0.50 0.25
N PHE A 43 10.50 0.42 0.64
CA PHE A 43 9.49 1.40 0.21
C PHE A 43 9.75 2.80 0.77
N ILE A 44 10.17 2.93 2.04
CA ILE A 44 10.54 4.23 2.60
C ILE A 44 11.75 4.80 1.88
N TRP A 45 12.79 4.00 1.64
CA TRP A 45 13.97 4.48 0.93
C TRP A 45 13.67 4.82 -0.53
N LEU A 46 12.90 4.01 -1.25
CA LEU A 46 12.46 4.33 -2.61
C LEU A 46 11.63 5.62 -2.65
N GLY A 47 10.77 5.83 -1.64
CA GLY A 47 9.92 7.02 -1.54
C GLY A 47 10.69 8.30 -1.20
N TYR A 48 11.71 8.24 -0.34
CA TYR A 48 12.34 9.44 0.23
C TYR A 48 13.81 9.64 -0.14
N HIS A 49 14.55 8.58 -0.47
CA HIS A 49 15.99 8.64 -0.75
C HIS A 49 16.34 8.38 -2.22
N PHE A 50 15.65 7.48 -2.90
CA PHE A 50 16.03 7.04 -4.25
C PHE A 50 16.06 8.18 -5.26
N SER A 51 15.01 9.01 -5.29
CA SER A 51 14.93 10.13 -6.23
C SER A 51 16.04 11.17 -5.96
N PRO A 52 16.23 11.68 -4.72
CA PRO A 52 17.36 12.60 -4.45
C PRO A 52 18.72 11.97 -4.75
N PHE A 53 18.87 10.67 -4.47
CA PHE A 53 20.11 9.93 -4.71
C PHE A 53 20.46 9.85 -6.21
N ILE A 54 19.47 9.56 -7.07
CA ILE A 54 19.68 9.57 -8.53
C ILE A 54 20.04 10.98 -9.02
N ALA A 55 19.36 12.01 -8.53
CA ALA A 55 19.65 13.38 -8.94
C ALA A 55 21.08 13.80 -8.56
N TYR A 56 21.53 13.40 -7.36
CA TYR A 56 22.91 13.58 -6.92
C TYR A 56 23.90 12.87 -7.86
N LEU A 57 23.65 11.60 -8.19
CA LEU A 57 24.53 10.82 -9.06
C LEU A 57 24.57 11.32 -10.52
N SER A 58 23.48 11.93 -10.97
CA SER A 58 23.36 12.41 -12.36
C SER A 58 23.84 13.85 -12.55
N ASP A 59 24.34 14.49 -11.49
CA ASP A 59 24.66 15.93 -11.43
C ASP A 59 23.51 16.83 -11.93
N ILE A 60 22.27 16.35 -11.72
CA ILE A 60 21.06 17.08 -12.12
C ILE A 60 20.63 17.94 -10.95
N HIS A 61 20.37 19.21 -11.23
CA HIS A 61 19.86 20.14 -10.22
C HIS A 61 18.57 19.59 -9.60
N TRP A 62 18.58 19.33 -8.28
CA TRP A 62 17.40 18.80 -7.59
C TRP A 62 16.25 19.80 -7.67
N LYS A 63 15.25 19.45 -8.47
CA LYS A 63 13.96 20.14 -8.63
C LYS A 63 12.88 19.06 -8.56
N SER A 64 12.74 18.43 -7.40
CA SER A 64 11.84 17.28 -7.27
C SER A 64 10.63 17.54 -6.42
N PHE A 65 9.60 16.80 -6.80
CA PHE A 65 8.22 16.77 -6.34
C PHE A 65 8.00 16.12 -4.96
N LEU A 66 8.98 15.40 -4.39
CA LEU A 66 8.84 14.64 -3.14
C LEU A 66 9.37 15.36 -1.89
N LEU A 67 10.46 16.11 -2.03
CA LEU A 67 11.13 16.85 -0.97
C LEU A 67 11.58 18.20 -1.55
N VAL A 68 10.93 19.30 -1.15
CA VAL A 68 11.37 20.65 -1.54
C VAL A 68 12.75 20.89 -0.96
N PRO A 69 13.70 21.47 -1.71
CA PRO A 69 15.10 21.61 -1.30
C PRO A 69 15.30 22.06 0.16
N ASP A 70 14.54 23.05 0.63
CA ASP A 70 14.67 23.62 1.99
C ASP A 70 14.31 22.64 3.11
N PHE A 71 13.56 21.57 2.82
CA PHE A 71 13.12 20.56 3.78
C PHE A 71 13.64 19.16 3.47
N VAL A 72 14.51 19.02 2.46
CA VAL A 72 15.10 17.72 2.07
C VAL A 72 15.80 17.09 3.27
N ASP A 73 16.58 17.87 4.03
CA ASP A 73 17.35 17.34 5.16
C ASP A 73 16.45 16.79 6.27
N ALA A 74 15.40 17.52 6.64
CA ALA A 74 14.45 17.05 7.64
C ALA A 74 13.71 15.78 7.18
N GLY A 75 13.32 15.72 5.90
CA GLY A 75 12.65 14.56 5.32
C GLY A 75 13.56 13.32 5.26
N LEU A 76 14.81 13.49 4.82
CA LEU A 76 15.81 12.42 4.80
C LEU A 76 16.19 11.95 6.21
N CYS A 77 16.31 12.87 7.16
CA CYS A 77 16.60 12.51 8.55
C CYS A 77 15.45 11.72 9.18
N PHE A 78 14.20 12.21 9.05
CA PHE A 78 13.03 11.53 9.61
C PHE A 78 12.79 10.15 8.99
N SER A 79 12.95 10.02 7.67
CA SER A 79 12.83 8.74 6.96
C SER A 79 13.95 7.76 7.35
N THR A 80 15.19 8.23 7.49
CA THR A 80 16.32 7.41 7.97
C THR A 80 16.07 6.90 9.39
N LEU A 81 15.64 7.78 10.31
CA LEU A 81 15.27 7.38 11.68
C LEU A 81 14.11 6.36 11.69
N SER A 82 13.11 6.56 10.84
CA SER A 82 11.96 5.66 10.72
C SER A 82 12.42 4.27 10.26
N MET A 83 13.28 4.18 9.24
CA MET A 83 13.86 2.92 8.78
C MET A 83 14.69 2.24 9.87
N CYS A 84 15.54 2.99 10.59
CA CYS A 84 16.29 2.46 11.75
C CYS A 84 15.36 1.92 12.84
N CYS A 85 14.26 2.62 13.14
CA CYS A 85 13.25 2.17 14.08
C CYS A 85 12.56 0.88 13.64
N ILE A 86 12.30 0.69 12.35
CA ILE A 86 11.80 -0.59 11.81
C ILE A 86 12.81 -1.70 12.04
N VAL A 87 14.11 -1.47 11.77
CA VAL A 87 15.18 -2.45 12.04
C VAL A 87 15.22 -2.83 13.52
N VAL A 88 15.17 -1.84 14.42
CA VAL A 88 15.14 -2.04 15.88
C VAL A 88 13.91 -2.86 16.29
N GLY A 89 12.71 -2.46 15.83
CA GLY A 89 11.45 -3.16 16.10
C GLY A 89 11.44 -4.58 15.55
N GLY A 90 12.07 -4.79 14.39
CA GLY A 90 12.28 -6.08 13.75
C GLY A 90 13.27 -7.00 14.48
N GLY A 91 13.95 -6.50 15.51
CA GLY A 91 14.91 -7.23 16.33
C GLY A 91 16.31 -7.27 15.71
N LEU A 92 17.11 -6.26 16.00
CA LEU A 92 18.53 -6.11 15.62
C LEU A 92 19.39 -7.38 15.82
N LEU A 93 19.02 -8.25 16.78
CA LEU A 93 19.92 -9.26 17.37
C LEU A 93 19.35 -10.69 17.49
N LYS A 94 18.20 -11.03 16.87
CA LYS A 94 17.67 -12.42 16.92
C LYS A 94 17.46 -13.06 15.53
N PRO A 95 18.50 -13.24 14.70
CA PRO A 95 18.41 -14.06 13.50
C PRO A 95 18.33 -15.57 13.82
N ARG A 96 18.83 -16.01 14.99
CA ARG A 96 19.08 -17.43 15.29
C ARG A 96 17.83 -18.31 15.46
N SER A 97 16.70 -17.79 15.94
CA SER A 97 15.50 -18.62 16.16
C SER A 97 14.71 -18.92 14.89
N PHE A 98 14.97 -18.18 13.81
CA PHE A 98 14.28 -18.34 12.53
C PHE A 98 14.99 -19.34 11.61
N VAL A 99 16.31 -19.21 11.48
CA VAL A 99 17.16 -20.07 10.63
C VAL A 99 17.19 -21.53 11.13
N SER A 100 17.20 -21.75 12.45
CA SER A 100 17.23 -23.11 13.04
C SER A 100 15.94 -23.91 12.79
N ARG A 101 14.77 -23.25 12.79
CA ARG A 101 13.50 -23.89 12.42
C ARG A 101 13.32 -24.04 10.91
N ARG A 102 13.81 -23.07 10.11
CA ARG A 102 13.77 -23.11 8.64
C ARG A 102 14.53 -24.32 8.08
N ASN A 103 15.74 -24.58 8.58
CA ASN A 103 16.55 -25.74 8.16
C ASN A 103 15.94 -27.09 8.56
N LYS A 104 15.16 -27.18 9.65
CA LYS A 104 14.37 -28.37 10.00
C LYS A 104 13.04 -28.48 9.24
N LEU A 105 12.53 -27.37 8.70
CA LEU A 105 11.33 -27.28 7.87
C LEU A 105 11.67 -27.15 6.37
N ASN A 106 12.87 -27.59 5.94
CA ASN A 106 13.32 -27.55 4.54
C ASN A 106 12.53 -28.43 3.55
N ARG A 107 11.34 -28.90 3.93
CA ARG A 107 10.28 -29.12 2.94
C ARG A 107 9.40 -27.89 3.02
N PRO A 108 9.26 -27.07 1.95
CA PRO A 108 8.17 -26.11 1.92
C PRO A 108 6.93 -26.92 2.23
N ARG A 109 6.33 -26.69 3.41
CA ARG A 109 4.95 -27.12 3.64
C ARG A 109 4.24 -26.37 2.54
N ARG A 110 4.01 -27.07 1.42
CA ARG A 110 3.25 -26.55 0.28
C ARG A 110 2.07 -25.89 0.96
N LEU A 111 1.98 -24.56 0.84
CA LEU A 111 0.80 -23.83 1.30
C LEU A 111 -0.35 -24.72 0.87
N GLN A 112 -1.11 -25.27 1.83
CA GLN A 112 -2.25 -26.09 1.48
C GLN A 112 -3.24 -25.10 0.90
N ILE A 113 -3.05 -24.79 -0.38
CA ILE A 113 -3.93 -23.90 -1.11
C ILE A 113 -5.21 -24.72 -1.21
N PHE A 114 -6.16 -24.39 -0.34
CA PHE A 114 -7.48 -24.97 -0.39
C PHE A 114 -8.00 -24.83 -1.81
N THR A 115 -8.58 -25.91 -2.33
CA THR A 115 -9.26 -25.88 -3.61
C THR A 115 -10.48 -24.99 -3.46
N ILE A 116 -10.50 -23.90 -4.23
CA ILE A 116 -11.60 -22.95 -4.26
C ILE A 116 -12.48 -23.38 -5.41
N SER A 117 -13.76 -23.64 -5.14
CA SER A 117 -14.67 -24.07 -6.18
C SER A 117 -14.88 -22.93 -7.19
N ASN A 118 -15.06 -23.27 -8.47
CA ASN A 118 -15.36 -22.27 -9.50
C ASN A 118 -16.63 -21.46 -9.15
N ARG A 119 -17.59 -22.05 -8.42
CA ARG A 119 -18.80 -21.36 -7.97
C ARG A 119 -18.44 -20.14 -7.10
N TRP A 120 -17.54 -20.30 -6.15
CA TRP A 120 -17.07 -19.19 -5.31
C TRP A 120 -16.29 -18.14 -6.09
N LEU A 121 -15.46 -18.56 -7.05
CA LEU A 121 -14.76 -17.62 -7.94
C LEU A 121 -15.74 -16.81 -8.80
N CYS A 122 -16.79 -17.44 -9.34
CA CYS A 122 -17.84 -16.74 -10.07
C CYS A 122 -18.58 -15.74 -9.16
N VAL A 123 -18.91 -16.13 -7.92
CA VAL A 123 -19.55 -15.21 -6.96
C VAL A 123 -18.65 -14.00 -6.69
N ILE A 124 -17.36 -14.21 -6.44
CA ILE A 124 -16.40 -13.12 -6.21
C ILE A 124 -16.30 -12.20 -7.43
N LEU A 125 -16.22 -12.78 -8.63
CA LEU A 125 -16.17 -12.01 -9.87
C LEU A 125 -17.42 -11.13 -10.05
N ILE A 126 -18.61 -11.72 -9.87
CA ILE A 126 -19.89 -10.99 -9.96
C ILE A 126 -19.94 -9.88 -8.91
N VAL A 127 -19.54 -10.16 -7.66
CA VAL A 127 -19.51 -9.16 -6.59
C VAL A 127 -18.57 -8.00 -6.93
N ASN A 128 -17.37 -8.26 -7.47
CA ASN A 128 -16.46 -7.19 -7.88
C ASN A 128 -17.03 -6.33 -9.01
N ILE A 129 -17.65 -6.95 -10.01
CA ILE A 129 -18.28 -6.22 -11.11
C ILE A 129 -19.46 -5.39 -10.61
N LEU A 130 -20.32 -5.95 -9.75
CA LEU A 130 -21.45 -5.23 -9.17
C LEU A 130 -20.98 -4.05 -8.31
N LEU A 131 -19.98 -4.25 -7.46
CA LEU A 131 -19.38 -3.18 -6.66
C LEU A 131 -18.76 -2.10 -7.56
N PHE A 132 -18.09 -2.48 -8.64
CA PHE A 132 -17.56 -1.53 -9.61
C PHE A 132 -18.68 -0.69 -10.27
N ILE A 133 -19.76 -1.32 -10.76
CA ILE A 133 -20.89 -0.61 -11.38
C ILE A 133 -21.53 0.36 -10.37
N ILE A 134 -21.78 -0.11 -9.15
CA ILE A 134 -22.32 0.71 -8.07
C ILE A 134 -21.38 1.88 -7.75
N ASN A 135 -20.08 1.62 -7.71
CA ASN A 135 -19.08 2.62 -7.38
C ASN A 135 -18.96 3.70 -8.45
N VAL A 136 -19.14 3.36 -9.72
CA VAL A 136 -19.03 4.33 -10.82
C VAL A 136 -20.28 5.21 -10.95
N GLY A 137 -21.43 4.77 -10.42
CA GLY A 137 -22.69 5.52 -10.46
C GLY A 137 -23.73 4.90 -11.39
N GLY A 138 -23.40 3.82 -12.08
CA GLY A 138 -24.25 3.17 -13.06
C GLY A 138 -23.44 2.56 -14.20
N ILE A 139 -24.14 1.96 -15.17
CA ILE A 139 -23.51 1.39 -16.37
C ILE A 139 -23.04 2.49 -17.33
N ASP A 140 -23.77 3.61 -17.38
CA ASP A 140 -23.53 4.70 -18.32
C ASP A 140 -22.17 5.38 -18.08
N ASP A 141 -21.77 5.52 -16.81
CA ASP A 141 -20.51 6.18 -16.41
C ASP A 141 -19.26 5.26 -16.49
N ILE A 142 -19.42 3.98 -16.87
CA ILE A 142 -18.30 3.02 -16.94
C ILE A 142 -17.28 3.42 -18.00
N TRP A 143 -17.75 3.85 -19.17
CA TRP A 143 -16.89 4.09 -20.31
C TRP A 143 -16.33 5.50 -20.31
N SER A 144 -17.19 6.49 -20.05
CA SER A 144 -16.84 7.90 -19.98
C SER A 144 -17.76 8.63 -19.01
N ALA A 145 -17.26 8.97 -17.83
CA ALA A 145 -18.00 9.79 -16.88
C ALA A 145 -18.12 11.22 -17.40
N THR A 146 -19.30 11.83 -17.22
CA THR A 146 -19.58 13.23 -17.57
C THR A 146 -19.02 14.22 -16.53
N TYR A 147 -18.72 13.74 -15.32
CA TYR A 147 -18.19 14.52 -14.22
C TYR A 147 -16.65 14.53 -14.18
N GLY A 148 -16.10 15.63 -13.68
CA GLY A 148 -14.68 15.77 -13.39
C GLY A 148 -14.26 14.90 -12.21
N ARG A 149 -13.00 14.46 -12.19
CA ARG A 149 -12.48 13.70 -11.05
C ARG A 149 -12.49 14.57 -9.79
N GLY A 150 -13.12 14.07 -8.71
CA GLY A 150 -13.23 14.80 -7.44
C GLY A 150 -14.51 15.62 -7.31
N GLU A 151 -15.31 15.72 -8.37
CA GLU A 151 -16.62 16.35 -8.35
C GLU A 151 -17.55 15.67 -7.33
N GLY A 152 -18.27 16.48 -6.56
CA GLY A 152 -19.14 16.03 -5.48
C GLY A 152 -18.45 15.33 -4.30
N GLN A 153 -17.11 15.34 -4.22
CA GLN A 153 -16.36 14.62 -3.16
C GLN A 153 -16.59 15.19 -1.76
N PHE A 154 -16.92 16.48 -1.64
CA PHE A 154 -17.14 17.19 -0.38
C PHE A 154 -18.61 17.45 -0.07
N GLU A 155 -19.51 16.99 -0.95
CA GLU A 155 -20.93 17.16 -0.74
C GLU A 155 -21.41 16.32 0.45
N LEU A 156 -22.28 16.93 1.25
CA LEU A 156 -22.93 16.27 2.37
C LEU A 156 -23.91 15.24 1.82
N ARG A 157 -23.48 13.97 1.83
CA ARG A 157 -24.32 12.84 1.37
C ARG A 157 -25.18 12.33 2.52
N LEU A 158 -26.49 12.30 2.30
CA LEU A 158 -27.48 11.81 3.26
C LEU A 158 -28.20 10.57 2.72
N GLY A 159 -28.74 9.75 3.63
CA GLY A 159 -29.57 8.59 3.26
C GLY A 159 -28.86 7.57 2.35
N LYS A 160 -29.44 7.32 1.17
CA LYS A 160 -28.99 6.28 0.22
C LYS A 160 -27.60 6.56 -0.34
N ASP A 161 -27.28 7.82 -0.64
CA ASP A 161 -25.99 8.20 -1.21
C ASP A 161 -24.83 7.96 -0.24
N LYS A 162 -25.11 8.10 1.06
CA LYS A 162 -24.15 7.76 2.12
C LYS A 162 -23.88 6.26 2.19
N PHE A 163 -24.90 5.42 2.01
CA PHE A 163 -24.75 3.96 1.98
C PHE A 163 -23.88 3.50 0.80
N PHE A 164 -24.17 3.98 -0.41
CA PHE A 164 -23.35 3.68 -1.59
C PHE A 164 -21.91 4.19 -1.44
N HIS A 165 -21.72 5.34 -0.80
CA HIS A 165 -20.38 5.83 -0.52
C HIS A 165 -19.60 4.94 0.46
N VAL A 166 -20.25 4.42 1.50
CA VAL A 166 -19.63 3.44 2.42
C VAL A 166 -19.25 2.16 1.67
N LEU A 167 -20.10 1.66 0.76
CA LEU A 167 -19.77 0.52 -0.09
C LEU A 167 -18.53 0.80 -0.97
N ARG A 168 -18.40 2.01 -1.51
CA ARG A 168 -17.20 2.45 -2.24
C ARG A 168 -15.94 2.44 -1.38
N VAL A 169 -16.02 2.82 -0.11
CA VAL A 169 -14.86 2.73 0.80
C VAL A 169 -14.50 1.28 1.13
N LEU A 170 -15.50 0.39 1.18
CA LEU A 170 -15.31 -1.04 1.46
C LEU A 170 -14.87 -1.85 0.23
N SER A 171 -15.06 -1.34 -1.00
CA SER A 171 -14.61 -2.06 -2.21
C SER A 171 -13.10 -2.22 -2.27
N MET A 172 -12.33 -1.24 -1.78
CA MET A 172 -10.87 -1.31 -1.77
C MET A 172 -10.31 -2.48 -0.94
N PRO A 173 -10.68 -2.70 0.34
CA PRO A 173 -10.24 -3.89 1.03
C PRO A 173 -10.76 -5.17 0.35
N LEU A 174 -12.00 -5.18 -0.14
CA LEU A 174 -12.57 -6.33 -0.87
C LEU A 174 -11.80 -6.67 -2.15
N SER A 175 -11.26 -5.67 -2.87
CA SER A 175 -10.45 -5.90 -4.07
C SER A 175 -9.11 -6.54 -3.71
N VAL A 176 -8.49 -6.16 -2.58
CA VAL A 176 -7.30 -6.81 -2.03
C VAL A 176 -7.58 -8.26 -1.67
N PHE A 177 -8.69 -8.55 -0.96
CA PHE A 177 -9.11 -9.92 -0.65
C PHE A 177 -9.35 -10.74 -1.92
N SER A 178 -10.06 -10.18 -2.89
CA SER A 178 -10.36 -10.82 -4.17
C SER A 178 -9.09 -11.12 -4.97
N ALA A 179 -8.16 -10.18 -5.07
CA ALA A 179 -6.88 -10.37 -5.75
C ALA A 179 -6.04 -11.47 -5.08
N SER A 180 -6.10 -11.55 -3.75
CA SER A 180 -5.43 -12.60 -2.97
C SER A 180 -6.00 -13.98 -3.27
N ILE A 181 -7.33 -14.11 -3.19
CA ILE A 181 -8.06 -15.36 -3.49
C ILE A 181 -7.83 -15.80 -4.94
N ALA A 182 -7.93 -14.85 -5.88
CA ALA A 182 -7.68 -15.06 -7.29
C ALA A 182 -6.26 -15.59 -7.54
N THR A 183 -5.26 -14.92 -6.97
CA THR A 183 -3.87 -15.36 -7.08
C THR A 183 -3.66 -16.77 -6.53
N LEU A 184 -4.17 -17.04 -5.33
CA LEU A 184 -4.09 -18.37 -4.74
C LEU A 184 -4.73 -19.42 -5.64
N SER A 185 -5.88 -19.12 -6.25
CA SER A 185 -6.56 -20.02 -7.19
C SER A 185 -5.73 -20.32 -8.44
N VAL A 186 -5.07 -19.31 -9.03
CA VAL A 186 -4.17 -19.47 -10.20
C VAL A 186 -2.93 -20.30 -9.85
N LEU A 187 -2.48 -20.24 -8.60
CA LEU A 187 -1.27 -20.92 -8.13
C LEU A 187 -1.49 -22.37 -7.66
N GLN A 188 -2.73 -22.86 -7.63
CA GLN A 188 -3.08 -24.23 -7.26
C GLN A 188 -2.35 -25.29 -8.11
N GLN A 189 -2.08 -26.45 -7.51
CA GLN A 189 -1.30 -27.52 -8.16
C GLN A 189 -2.13 -28.40 -9.11
N LYS A 190 -3.39 -28.67 -8.79
CA LYS A 190 -4.33 -29.42 -9.64
C LYS A 190 -5.21 -28.41 -10.38
N LYS A 191 -4.74 -27.96 -11.54
CA LYS A 191 -5.32 -26.83 -12.28
C LYS A 191 -6.40 -27.30 -13.24
N LYS A 192 -7.63 -26.82 -13.06
CA LYS A 192 -8.60 -26.76 -14.16
C LYS A 192 -8.38 -25.44 -14.90
N ILE A 193 -8.39 -25.48 -16.23
CA ILE A 193 -8.23 -24.29 -17.08
C ILE A 193 -9.24 -23.20 -16.70
N SER A 194 -10.49 -23.60 -16.45
CA SER A 194 -11.58 -22.73 -15.97
C SER A 194 -11.20 -21.93 -14.72
N THR A 195 -10.49 -22.56 -13.76
CA THR A 195 -10.13 -21.92 -12.48
C THR A 195 -9.06 -20.86 -12.70
N ASN A 196 -8.11 -21.10 -13.62
CA ASN A 196 -7.11 -20.09 -13.98
C ASN A 196 -7.75 -18.90 -14.68
N ILE A 197 -8.65 -19.14 -15.64
CA ILE A 197 -9.35 -18.08 -16.38
C ILE A 197 -10.13 -17.21 -15.39
N LEU A 198 -10.95 -17.83 -14.52
CA LEU A 198 -11.69 -17.09 -13.49
C LEU A 198 -10.76 -16.32 -12.55
N GLY A 199 -9.64 -16.90 -12.14
CA GLY A 199 -8.64 -16.20 -11.33
C GLY A 199 -8.09 -14.95 -12.01
N TYR A 200 -7.71 -15.02 -13.27
CA TYR A 200 -7.25 -13.83 -14.01
C TYR A 200 -8.37 -12.81 -14.23
N LEU A 201 -9.60 -13.24 -14.53
CA LEU A 201 -10.74 -12.34 -14.64
C LEU A 201 -11.01 -11.60 -13.32
N ILE A 202 -10.88 -12.28 -12.19
CA ILE A 202 -11.03 -11.63 -10.87
C ILE A 202 -9.91 -10.60 -10.65
N LEU A 203 -8.65 -10.90 -11.00
CA LEU A 203 -7.55 -9.94 -10.91
C LEU A 203 -7.82 -8.69 -11.75
N ILE A 204 -8.31 -8.86 -12.98
CA ILE A 204 -8.72 -7.74 -13.86
C ILE A 204 -9.87 -6.96 -13.22
N SER A 205 -10.93 -7.65 -12.77
CA SER A 205 -12.09 -7.01 -12.13
C SER A 205 -11.70 -6.19 -10.89
N ALA A 206 -10.73 -6.67 -10.11
CA ALA A 206 -10.23 -5.99 -8.91
C ALA A 206 -9.43 -4.71 -9.25
N SER A 207 -8.93 -4.59 -10.48
CA SER A 207 -8.24 -3.39 -10.98
C SER A 207 -9.18 -2.36 -11.61
N LEU A 208 -10.41 -2.74 -12.01
CA LEU A 208 -11.31 -1.88 -12.81
C LEU A 208 -11.60 -0.54 -12.15
N GLU A 209 -11.91 -0.51 -10.85
CA GLU A 209 -12.19 0.74 -10.12
C GLU A 209 -10.98 1.68 -10.14
N SER A 210 -9.78 1.13 -9.93
CA SER A 210 -8.54 1.90 -9.95
C SER A 210 -8.17 2.36 -11.36
N ILE A 211 -8.47 1.57 -12.40
CA ILE A 211 -8.27 1.94 -13.81
C ILE A 211 -9.24 3.06 -14.19
N HIS A 212 -10.54 2.87 -13.95
CA HIS A 212 -11.59 3.85 -14.25
C HIS A 212 -11.29 5.22 -13.64
N SER A 213 -10.82 5.23 -12.39
CA SER A 213 -10.50 6.45 -11.66
C SER A 213 -9.11 7.03 -11.94
N PHE A 214 -8.33 6.48 -12.88
CA PHE A 214 -6.92 6.86 -13.11
C PHE A 214 -6.11 6.88 -11.80
N SER A 215 -6.22 5.82 -11.01
CA SER A 215 -5.51 5.69 -9.75
C SER A 215 -4.06 5.27 -9.97
N ARG A 216 -3.15 5.83 -9.18
CA ARG A 216 -1.74 5.34 -9.07
C ARG A 216 -1.69 3.86 -8.65
N ALA A 217 -2.78 3.33 -8.07
CA ALA A 217 -2.94 1.94 -7.68
C ALA A 217 -3.63 1.05 -8.74
N ALA A 218 -3.77 1.50 -10.00
CA ALA A 218 -4.36 0.70 -11.09
C ALA A 218 -3.74 -0.71 -11.24
N GLY A 219 -2.42 -0.80 -11.08
CA GLY A 219 -1.66 -2.06 -11.12
C GLY A 219 -1.62 -2.86 -9.82
N PHE A 220 -2.26 -2.40 -8.74
CA PHE A 220 -2.02 -2.94 -7.41
C PHE A 220 -2.42 -4.43 -7.23
N PRO A 221 -3.56 -4.92 -7.76
CA PRO A 221 -3.88 -6.35 -7.77
C PRO A 221 -2.80 -7.23 -8.43
N LEU A 222 -2.11 -6.72 -9.45
CA LEU A 222 -1.01 -7.43 -10.12
C LEU A 222 0.27 -7.46 -9.26
N LEU A 223 0.51 -6.45 -8.43
CA LEU A 223 1.58 -6.48 -7.43
C LEU A 223 1.30 -7.54 -6.34
N ILE A 224 0.04 -7.67 -5.90
CA ILE A 224 -0.37 -8.77 -4.99
C ILE A 224 -0.10 -10.12 -5.66
N PHE A 225 -0.46 -10.24 -6.94
CA PHE A 225 -0.18 -11.45 -7.72
C PHE A 225 1.33 -11.76 -7.76
N ALA A 226 2.15 -10.80 -8.15
CA ALA A 226 3.60 -10.95 -8.22
C ALA A 226 4.21 -11.36 -6.88
N PHE A 227 3.82 -10.69 -5.79
CA PHE A 227 4.30 -10.98 -4.45
C PHE A 227 4.00 -12.43 -4.04
N LEU A 228 2.76 -12.87 -4.20
CA LEU A 228 2.35 -14.24 -3.85
C LEU A 228 2.96 -15.30 -4.77
N VAL A 229 3.15 -14.99 -6.05
CA VAL A 229 3.86 -15.87 -6.99
C VAL A 229 5.29 -16.12 -6.52
N LEU A 230 6.04 -15.07 -6.17
CA LEU A 230 7.40 -15.21 -5.65
C LEU A 230 7.43 -15.91 -4.29
N LEU A 231 6.43 -15.64 -3.44
CA LEU A 231 6.32 -16.25 -2.12
C LEU A 231 6.05 -17.77 -2.19
N ILE A 232 5.24 -18.22 -3.16
CA ILE A 232 4.78 -19.62 -3.27
C ILE A 232 5.62 -20.45 -4.24
N LYS A 233 6.04 -19.86 -5.38
CA LYS A 233 6.76 -20.55 -6.45
C LYS A 233 8.26 -20.25 -6.46
N HIS A 234 8.72 -19.28 -5.68
CA HIS A 234 10.12 -18.85 -5.61
C HIS A 234 10.68 -18.59 -7.01
N GLU A 235 11.84 -19.17 -7.33
CA GLU A 235 12.54 -19.01 -8.60
C GLU A 235 11.67 -19.36 -9.82
N LYS A 236 10.82 -20.40 -9.72
CA LYS A 236 9.91 -20.81 -10.79
C LYS A 236 8.80 -19.79 -11.08
N GLY A 237 8.61 -18.83 -10.17
CA GLY A 237 7.63 -17.77 -10.29
C GLY A 237 8.17 -16.46 -10.85
N ILE A 238 9.51 -16.31 -10.95
CA ILE A 238 10.15 -15.02 -11.25
C ILE A 238 9.60 -14.40 -12.52
N PHE A 239 9.59 -15.13 -13.64
CA PHE A 239 9.09 -14.61 -14.90
C PHE A 239 7.67 -14.02 -14.80
N LYS A 240 6.75 -14.77 -14.18
CA LYS A 240 5.35 -14.32 -13.99
C LYS A 240 5.25 -13.10 -13.09
N ALA A 241 6.05 -13.06 -12.03
CA ALA A 241 6.08 -11.93 -11.12
C ALA A 241 6.65 -10.69 -11.81
N THR A 242 7.74 -10.82 -12.57
CA THR A 242 8.35 -9.72 -13.32
C THR A 242 7.38 -9.13 -14.34
N VAL A 243 6.70 -9.98 -15.12
CA VAL A 243 5.67 -9.52 -16.07
C VAL A 243 4.55 -8.78 -15.34
N ALA A 244 4.06 -9.32 -14.24
CA ALA A 244 2.99 -8.67 -13.46
C ALA A 244 3.44 -7.34 -12.84
N VAL A 245 4.67 -7.23 -12.34
CA VAL A 245 5.25 -5.98 -11.84
C VAL A 245 5.38 -4.95 -12.95
N PHE A 246 5.84 -5.36 -14.14
CA PHE A 246 5.99 -4.45 -15.28
C PHE A 246 4.63 -3.89 -15.73
N ILE A 247 3.62 -4.75 -15.89
CA ILE A 247 2.25 -4.30 -16.22
C ILE A 247 1.69 -3.42 -15.11
N ALA A 248 1.91 -3.79 -13.84
CA ALA A 248 1.44 -3.00 -12.71
C ALA A 248 2.05 -1.60 -12.69
N PHE A 249 3.36 -1.50 -12.93
CA PHE A 249 4.09 -0.25 -13.01
C PHE A 249 3.59 0.60 -14.18
N PHE A 250 3.43 0.00 -15.35
CA PHE A 250 2.88 0.66 -16.53
C PHE A 250 1.49 1.25 -16.26
N LEU A 251 0.54 0.45 -15.78
CA LEU A 251 -0.82 0.93 -15.44
C LEU A 251 -0.80 2.02 -14.36
N GLY A 252 0.06 1.86 -13.35
CA GLY A 252 0.26 2.87 -12.31
C GLY A 252 0.83 4.18 -12.87
N SER A 253 1.73 4.11 -13.85
CA SER A 253 2.33 5.27 -14.53
C SER A 253 1.33 6.00 -15.42
N VAL A 254 0.47 5.28 -16.17
CA VAL A 254 -0.62 5.90 -16.94
C VAL A 254 -1.58 6.63 -15.99
N GLY A 255 -1.98 5.98 -14.90
CA GLY A 255 -2.78 6.61 -13.86
C GLY A 255 -2.08 7.79 -13.17
N LEU A 256 -0.74 7.80 -13.11
CA LEU A 256 0.03 8.91 -12.56
C LEU A 256 0.09 10.10 -13.52
N HIS A 257 0.41 9.88 -14.79
CA HIS A 257 0.66 10.95 -15.75
C HIS A 257 -0.62 11.52 -16.37
N HIS A 258 -1.64 10.69 -16.59
CA HIS A 258 -2.85 11.10 -17.31
C HIS A 258 -4.03 11.50 -16.41
N ARG A 259 -3.90 11.32 -15.08
CA ARG A 259 -4.97 11.61 -14.09
C ARG A 259 -5.58 12.99 -14.12
N SER A 260 -4.84 14.00 -14.59
CA SER A 260 -5.27 15.40 -14.59
C SER A 260 -5.83 15.84 -15.96
N TYR A 261 -5.68 15.00 -16.99
CA TYR A 261 -6.05 15.33 -18.37
C TYR A 261 -7.34 14.65 -18.84
N TYR A 262 -7.80 13.63 -18.11
CA TYR A 262 -8.92 12.78 -18.51
C TYR A 262 -9.98 12.71 -17.41
N SER A 263 -11.25 12.79 -17.81
CA SER A 263 -12.37 12.39 -16.95
C SER A 263 -12.32 10.89 -16.66
N PRO A 264 -12.83 10.43 -15.50
CA PRO A 264 -12.91 9.00 -15.19
C PRO A 264 -13.62 8.19 -16.29
N GLY A 265 -13.17 6.96 -16.54
CA GLY A 265 -13.75 6.12 -17.59
C GLY A 265 -12.78 5.07 -18.11
N LEU A 266 -13.29 3.86 -18.40
CA LEU A 266 -12.47 2.80 -18.99
C LEU A 266 -12.01 3.15 -20.41
N TYR A 267 -12.88 3.76 -21.22
CA TYR A 267 -12.51 4.19 -22.58
C TYR A 267 -11.43 5.26 -22.52
N ASN A 268 -11.61 6.27 -21.66
CA ASN A 268 -10.62 7.33 -21.46
C ASN A 268 -9.27 6.77 -20.99
N PHE A 269 -9.26 5.78 -20.10
CA PHE A 269 -8.02 5.15 -19.64
C PHE A 269 -7.34 4.36 -20.76
N ILE A 270 -8.09 3.59 -21.56
CA ILE A 270 -7.55 2.86 -22.71
C ILE A 270 -6.95 3.84 -23.71
N LYS A 271 -7.66 4.93 -24.02
CA LYS A 271 -7.14 6.00 -24.88
C LYS A 271 -5.83 6.60 -24.32
N ALA A 272 -5.77 6.84 -23.02
CA ALA A 272 -4.54 7.32 -22.36
C ALA A 272 -3.40 6.29 -22.40
N VAL A 273 -3.69 4.99 -22.43
CA VAL A 273 -2.69 3.92 -22.66
C VAL A 273 -2.17 3.96 -24.09
N GLU A 274 -3.04 4.16 -25.08
CA GLU A 274 -2.68 4.24 -26.51
C GLU A 274 -1.86 5.48 -26.83
N GLU A 275 -2.21 6.61 -26.21
CA GLU A 275 -1.51 7.89 -26.35
C GLU A 275 -0.29 8.01 -25.41
N TYR A 276 0.02 6.97 -24.64
CA TYR A 276 1.18 6.96 -23.73
C TYR A 276 2.47 6.88 -24.55
N GLU A 277 2.88 7.99 -25.17
CA GLU A 277 4.20 8.12 -25.76
C GLU A 277 5.24 7.93 -24.65
N PHE A 278 6.06 6.89 -24.83
CA PHE A 278 7.14 6.53 -23.92
C PHE A 278 8.23 7.59 -23.96
N ILE A 279 8.01 8.76 -23.34
CA ILE A 279 8.97 9.86 -23.20
C ILE A 279 9.72 10.12 -24.52
N SER A 280 8.99 10.49 -25.57
CA SER A 280 9.57 11.30 -26.64
C SER A 280 9.56 12.74 -26.14
N THR A 281 10.74 13.24 -25.80
CA THR A 281 11.05 14.64 -25.47
C THR A 281 10.87 15.59 -26.66
N LYS A 282 9.89 15.35 -27.53
CA LYS A 282 9.60 16.16 -28.72
C LYS A 282 8.13 16.05 -29.07
N ASN A 283 7.30 16.82 -28.39
CA ASN A 283 6.45 17.82 -29.05
C ASN A 283 5.60 18.56 -28.03
N GLU A 284 5.58 19.87 -28.21
CA GLU A 284 4.74 20.84 -27.51
C GLU A 284 3.26 20.46 -27.62
N VAL A 285 2.74 19.67 -26.67
CA VAL A 285 1.37 19.89 -26.22
C VAL A 285 1.44 21.11 -25.29
N ARG A 286 1.38 22.30 -25.89
CA ARG A 286 1.00 23.53 -25.19
C ARG A 286 -0.45 23.41 -24.73
N VAL A 287 -0.66 22.61 -23.70
CA VAL A 287 -1.69 22.91 -22.71
C VAL A 287 -0.92 23.65 -21.63
N LEU A 288 -1.13 24.97 -21.57
CA LEU A 288 -0.56 25.89 -20.58
C LEU A 288 -0.70 25.31 -19.18
N ILE A 289 0.34 24.66 -18.70
CA ILE A 289 0.40 24.16 -17.34
C ILE A 289 1.83 24.38 -16.86
N GLY A 290 2.08 25.57 -16.30
CA GLY A 290 3.31 25.87 -15.59
C GLY A 290 3.50 24.95 -14.37
N PRO A 291 4.64 25.03 -13.67
CA PRO A 291 4.88 24.27 -12.44
C PRO A 291 3.84 24.51 -11.31
N GLY A 292 2.89 25.44 -11.50
CA GLY A 292 1.70 25.64 -10.66
C GLY A 292 0.43 24.91 -11.11
N ASP A 293 0.43 24.23 -12.25
CA ASP A 293 -0.83 23.84 -12.92
C ASP A 293 -1.08 22.32 -12.97
N ASN A 294 -0.14 21.48 -12.50
CA ASN A 294 -0.50 20.15 -12.03
C ASN A 294 -0.49 20.16 -10.49
N PRO A 295 -1.56 20.68 -9.86
CA PRO A 295 -1.68 20.73 -8.41
C PRO A 295 -1.49 19.37 -7.74
N LEU A 296 -1.63 18.26 -8.48
CA LEU A 296 -1.61 16.89 -7.99
C LEU A 296 -0.27 16.15 -8.06
N ASP A 297 0.64 16.59 -8.94
CA ASP A 297 2.00 16.01 -9.03
C ASP A 297 3.10 16.97 -8.53
N ALA A 298 2.82 18.25 -8.32
CA ALA A 298 3.90 19.24 -8.22
C ALA A 298 4.30 19.73 -6.81
N MET A 299 3.68 19.32 -5.69
CA MET A 299 4.16 19.81 -4.38
C MET A 299 4.25 18.71 -3.32
N ALA A 300 5.50 18.46 -2.90
CA ALA A 300 5.93 17.59 -1.81
C ALA A 300 4.93 17.55 -0.65
N PRO A 301 4.04 16.53 -0.60
CA PRO A 301 2.99 16.41 0.42
C PRO A 301 3.55 16.41 1.84
N TRP A 302 4.73 15.83 2.00
CA TRP A 302 5.47 15.86 3.26
C TRP A 302 5.92 17.28 3.61
N THR A 303 6.64 17.95 2.71
CA THR A 303 7.17 19.29 2.94
C THR A 303 6.10 20.35 3.17
N ARG A 304 5.01 20.33 2.39
CA ARG A 304 3.91 21.30 2.57
C ARG A 304 3.26 21.16 3.94
N LYS A 305 3.15 19.91 4.42
CA LYS A 305 2.61 19.63 5.74
C LYS A 305 3.59 20.04 6.86
N THR A 306 4.89 19.84 6.68
CA THR A 306 5.88 20.28 7.67
C THR A 306 5.97 21.81 7.74
N LEU A 307 5.94 22.50 6.60
CA LEU A 307 5.87 23.95 6.51
C LEU A 307 4.66 24.54 7.22
N SER A 308 3.48 23.95 7.04
CA SER A 308 2.28 24.44 7.71
C SER A 308 2.37 24.31 9.23
N ARG A 309 3.11 23.30 9.74
CA ARG A 309 3.37 23.16 11.18
C ARG A 309 4.19 24.31 11.74
N GLU A 310 5.25 24.70 11.03
CA GLU A 310 6.13 25.80 11.43
C GLU A 310 5.39 27.14 11.41
N GLN A 311 4.49 27.33 10.45
CA GLN A 311 3.65 28.53 10.38
C GLN A 311 2.52 28.57 11.41
N GLU A 312 2.04 27.41 11.89
CA GLU A 312 0.99 27.28 12.91
C GLU A 312 1.54 27.36 14.35
N GLU A 313 2.83 27.69 14.52
CA GLU A 313 3.59 27.91 15.75
C GLU A 313 2.77 28.04 17.06
N SER A 314 2.52 26.89 17.70
CA SER A 314 2.55 26.79 19.15
C SER A 314 3.45 25.60 19.50
N ASN A 315 4.60 25.89 20.13
CA ASN A 315 5.74 24.99 20.31
C ASN A 315 5.53 23.80 21.26
N SER A 316 4.29 23.35 21.46
CA SER A 316 4.01 22.13 22.22
C SER A 316 3.29 21.12 21.35
N VAL A 317 3.65 19.84 21.49
CA VAL A 317 2.83 18.75 21.00
C VAL A 317 1.47 18.89 21.69
N SER A 318 0.52 19.50 21.00
CA SER A 318 -0.81 19.72 21.56
C SER A 318 -1.45 18.36 21.81
N PHE A 319 -1.93 18.13 23.03
CA PHE A 319 -2.70 16.94 23.37
C PHE A 319 -3.90 16.76 22.42
N ASP A 320 -4.45 17.87 21.90
CA ASP A 320 -5.48 17.85 20.87
C ASP A 320 -4.99 17.15 19.59
N LEU A 321 -3.81 17.51 19.06
CA LEU A 321 -3.25 16.86 17.86
C LEU A 321 -3.01 15.35 18.06
N ILE A 322 -2.52 14.95 19.23
CA ILE A 322 -2.39 13.52 19.59
C ILE A 322 -3.78 12.85 19.60
N SER A 323 -4.76 13.47 20.25
CA SER A 323 -6.11 12.93 20.35
C SER A 323 -6.77 12.77 18.97
N ARG A 324 -6.55 13.72 18.06
CA ARG A 324 -7.03 13.67 16.67
C ARG A 324 -6.34 12.57 15.88
N LEU A 325 -5.03 12.39 16.04
CA LEU A 325 -4.31 11.28 15.42
C LEU A 325 -4.85 9.95 15.92
N LEU A 326 -4.96 9.75 17.23
CA LEU A 326 -5.51 8.53 17.83
C LEU A 326 -6.94 8.26 17.36
N TRP A 327 -7.77 9.31 17.28
CA TRP A 327 -9.12 9.23 16.73
C TRP A 327 -9.14 8.81 15.26
N ASN A 328 -8.13 9.18 14.48
CA ASN A 328 -8.01 8.79 13.08
C ASN A 328 -7.45 7.36 12.91
N LEU A 329 -6.80 6.77 13.92
CA LEU A 329 -6.24 5.41 13.81
C LEU A 329 -7.29 4.31 13.76
N GLN A 330 -8.54 4.60 14.12
CA GLN A 330 -9.64 3.63 14.12
C GLN A 330 -9.96 3.05 12.73
N PRO A 331 -10.48 1.81 12.69
CA PRO A 331 -10.61 1.04 11.46
C PRO A 331 -11.93 1.25 10.70
N PHE A 332 -12.87 2.04 11.21
CA PHE A 332 -14.15 2.29 10.57
C PHE A 332 -14.02 3.20 9.33
N PRO A 333 -14.98 3.18 8.40
CA PRO A 333 -15.12 4.15 7.31
C PRO A 333 -15.19 5.60 7.81
N SER A 334 -14.70 6.56 7.02
CA SER A 334 -14.68 7.99 7.35
C SER A 334 -16.07 8.60 7.48
N GLU A 335 -17.05 7.93 6.89
CA GLU A 335 -18.44 8.32 6.76
C GLU A 335 -19.23 7.93 8.01
N ILE A 336 -18.77 6.89 8.72
CA ILE A 336 -19.29 6.46 10.02
C ILE A 336 -18.59 7.25 11.13
N VAL A 337 -17.26 7.30 11.07
CA VAL A 337 -16.44 8.03 12.04
C VAL A 337 -15.64 9.11 11.31
N PRO A 338 -16.01 10.40 11.48
CA PRO A 338 -15.40 11.50 10.75
C PRO A 338 -13.90 11.57 11.02
N VAL A 339 -13.14 11.87 9.96
CA VAL A 339 -11.71 12.18 10.08
C VAL A 339 -11.60 13.54 10.77
N LYS A 340 -10.86 13.62 11.88
CA LYS A 340 -10.49 14.91 12.45
C LYS A 340 -9.24 15.42 11.74
N SER A 341 -9.24 16.66 11.26
CA SER A 341 -8.08 17.22 10.58
C SER A 341 -6.90 17.34 11.56
N ILE A 342 -5.74 16.82 11.16
CA ILE A 342 -4.48 16.96 11.91
C ILE A 342 -3.79 18.22 11.36
N GLY A 343 -4.06 19.39 11.93
CA GLY A 343 -3.69 20.69 11.32
C GLY A 343 -4.53 21.02 10.07
N ARG A 344 -4.13 22.03 9.29
CA ARG A 344 -4.78 22.38 8.00
C ARG A 344 -4.72 21.21 7.01
N ASP A 345 -5.79 20.96 6.24
CA ASP A 345 -5.77 19.90 5.23
C ASP A 345 -4.70 20.21 4.18
N LEU A 346 -3.97 19.20 3.71
CA LEU A 346 -2.96 19.40 2.69
C LEU A 346 -3.58 19.98 1.40
N SER A 347 -4.82 19.61 1.09
CA SER A 347 -5.56 20.16 -0.04
C SER A 347 -5.88 21.66 0.16
N GLU A 348 -6.10 22.12 1.40
CA GLU A 348 -6.25 23.55 1.72
C GLU A 348 -4.91 24.28 1.59
N VAL A 349 -3.84 23.72 2.17
CA VAL A 349 -2.48 24.28 2.12
C VAL A 349 -1.98 24.43 0.68
N MET A 350 -2.40 23.52 -0.20
CA MET A 350 -2.01 23.51 -1.61
C MET A 350 -2.99 24.29 -2.52
N GLY A 351 -4.08 24.84 -1.99
CA GLY A 351 -5.08 25.57 -2.79
C GLY A 351 -5.87 24.68 -3.75
N THR A 352 -5.89 23.35 -3.52
CA THR A 352 -6.55 22.35 -4.38
C THR A 352 -7.90 21.91 -3.83
N TRP A 353 -8.37 22.58 -2.76
CA TRP A 353 -9.64 22.32 -2.13
C TRP A 353 -10.80 22.49 -3.12
N GLY A 354 -11.70 21.52 -3.18
CA GLY A 354 -12.82 21.51 -4.12
C GLY A 354 -12.51 20.99 -5.53
N GLN A 355 -11.24 20.84 -5.92
CA GLN A 355 -10.85 20.27 -7.22
C GLN A 355 -10.22 18.89 -7.07
N PHE A 356 -9.23 18.74 -6.19
CA PHE A 356 -8.53 17.49 -6.01
C PHE A 356 -8.13 17.24 -4.54
N ARG A 357 -8.52 16.09 -3.99
CA ARG A 357 -8.09 15.69 -2.64
C ARG A 357 -6.67 15.14 -2.66
N ILE A 358 -5.77 15.84 -2.00
CA ILE A 358 -4.37 15.40 -1.82
C ILE A 358 -4.27 14.80 -0.43
N THR A 359 -3.96 13.51 -0.38
CA THR A 359 -3.78 12.82 0.88
C THR A 359 -2.42 13.17 1.48
N THR A 360 -2.42 13.41 2.79
CA THR A 360 -1.17 13.61 3.54
C THR A 360 -0.52 12.26 3.81
N PRO A 361 0.76 12.03 3.44
CA PRO A 361 1.47 10.79 3.77
C PRO A 361 1.52 10.50 5.27
N ALA A 362 1.53 9.22 5.64
CA ALA A 362 1.63 8.80 7.05
C ALA A 362 2.82 9.43 7.79
N MET A 363 3.98 9.49 7.13
CA MET A 363 5.19 10.09 7.70
C MET A 363 5.06 11.60 7.90
N ALA A 364 4.30 12.29 7.04
CA ALA A 364 4.04 13.71 7.16
C ALA A 364 3.10 13.99 8.33
N GLU A 365 2.05 13.18 8.53
CA GLU A 365 1.17 13.29 9.70
C GLU A 365 1.92 12.99 11.01
N LEU A 366 2.78 11.97 11.04
CA LEU A 366 3.57 11.65 12.24
C LEU A 366 4.58 12.76 12.58
N TYR A 367 5.26 13.28 11.56
CA TYR A 367 6.14 14.44 11.76
C TYR A 367 5.32 15.67 12.17
N TYR A 368 4.13 15.88 11.62
CA TYR A 368 3.26 16.99 11.98
C TYR A 368 2.86 16.97 13.46
N VAL A 369 2.54 15.79 14.00
CA VAL A 369 2.13 15.67 15.41
C VAL A 369 3.34 15.66 16.34
N PHE A 370 4.33 14.82 16.08
CA PHE A 370 5.37 14.51 17.05
C PHE A 370 6.76 15.07 16.71
N GLY A 371 6.95 15.60 15.50
CA GLY A 371 8.27 15.97 14.99
C GLY A 371 9.14 14.73 14.81
N MET A 372 10.45 14.87 15.03
CA MET A 372 11.41 13.76 14.92
C MET A 372 11.09 12.55 15.82
N PRO A 373 10.64 12.71 17.08
CA PRO A 373 10.17 11.59 17.92
C PRO A 373 9.08 10.71 17.30
N GLY A 374 8.31 11.21 16.33
CA GLY A 374 7.31 10.43 15.60
C GLY A 374 7.87 9.18 14.93
N ALA A 375 9.17 9.17 14.60
CA ALA A 375 9.86 8.02 14.03
C ALA A 375 9.84 6.79 14.97
N LEU A 376 9.76 6.99 16.30
CA LEU A 376 9.73 5.88 17.27
C LEU A 376 8.49 4.98 17.11
N LEU A 377 7.40 5.48 16.55
CA LEU A 377 6.20 4.68 16.28
C LEU A 377 6.47 3.57 15.25
N PHE A 378 7.48 3.74 14.39
CA PHE A 378 7.90 2.70 13.45
C PHE A 378 8.56 1.49 14.14
N ILE A 379 8.95 1.58 15.42
CA ILE A 379 9.36 0.41 16.21
C ILE A 379 8.17 -0.55 16.37
N LEU A 380 6.97 -0.03 16.65
CA LEU A 380 5.76 -0.84 16.77
C LEU A 380 5.41 -1.50 15.44
N LEU A 381 5.54 -0.76 14.34
CA LEU A 381 5.35 -1.28 12.99
C LEU A 381 6.33 -2.41 12.68
N GLY A 382 7.63 -2.21 12.94
CA GLY A 382 8.66 -3.24 12.77
C GLY A 382 8.38 -4.50 13.61
N ARG A 383 7.86 -4.34 14.83
CA ARG A 383 7.44 -5.45 15.69
C ARG A 383 6.23 -6.20 15.12
N MET A 384 5.24 -5.50 14.59
CA MET A 384 4.06 -6.09 13.96
C MET A 384 4.43 -6.87 12.69
N PHE A 385 5.29 -6.30 11.84
CA PHE A 385 5.79 -6.98 10.64
C PHE A 385 6.57 -8.24 11.00
N LEU A 386 7.47 -8.15 11.98
CA LEU A 386 8.14 -9.34 12.51
C LEU A 386 7.13 -10.37 13.00
N PHE A 387 6.07 -9.97 13.68
CA PHE A 387 5.04 -10.89 14.16
C PHE A 387 4.35 -11.63 13.01
N PHE A 388 3.86 -10.92 11.99
CA PHE A 388 3.16 -11.54 10.87
C PHE A 388 4.08 -12.35 9.95
N ASP A 389 5.29 -11.86 9.67
CA ASP A 389 6.33 -12.64 8.99
C ASP A 389 6.52 -13.97 9.75
N LYS A 390 6.78 -13.91 11.07
CA LYS A 390 6.97 -15.09 11.91
C LYS A 390 5.81 -16.07 11.84
N ARG A 391 4.58 -15.56 11.91
CA ARG A 391 3.38 -16.40 11.90
C ARG A 391 3.17 -17.10 10.57
N PHE A 392 3.32 -16.37 9.47
CA PHE A 392 3.21 -16.92 8.12
C PHE A 392 4.16 -18.10 7.91
N PHE A 393 5.42 -17.99 8.36
CA PHE A 393 6.37 -19.10 8.21
C PHE A 393 6.11 -20.29 9.15
N ILE A 394 5.59 -20.06 10.36
CA ILE A 394 5.30 -21.14 11.32
C ILE A 394 4.04 -21.91 10.91
N GLN A 395 3.01 -21.20 10.44
CA GLN A 395 1.69 -21.72 10.10
C GLN A 395 1.18 -21.05 8.81
N PRO A 396 1.69 -21.47 7.63
CA PRO A 396 1.26 -20.89 6.36
C PRO A 396 -0.15 -21.40 6.00
N ASP A 397 -1.16 -20.59 6.32
CA ASP A 397 -2.56 -20.81 5.98
C ASP A 397 -3.16 -19.58 5.27
N VAL A 398 -4.42 -19.68 4.83
CA VAL A 398 -5.08 -18.57 4.13
C VAL A 398 -5.19 -17.34 5.03
N SER A 399 -5.46 -17.55 6.33
CA SER A 399 -5.66 -16.45 7.29
C SER A 399 -4.38 -15.63 7.47
N THR A 400 -3.25 -16.28 7.74
CA THR A 400 -1.93 -15.67 7.89
C THR A 400 -1.43 -15.08 6.58
N THR A 401 -1.73 -15.69 5.42
CA THR A 401 -1.43 -15.13 4.10
C THR A 401 -2.18 -13.81 3.89
N VAL A 402 -3.47 -13.80 4.17
CA VAL A 402 -4.31 -12.60 4.09
C VAL A 402 -3.82 -11.50 5.03
N CYS A 403 -3.50 -11.85 6.28
CA CYS A 403 -2.94 -10.89 7.24
C CYS A 403 -1.60 -10.33 6.78
N LEU A 404 -0.71 -11.17 6.24
CA LEU A 404 0.57 -10.73 5.67
C LEU A 404 0.34 -9.75 4.52
N LEU A 405 -0.62 -10.04 3.63
CA LEU A 405 -0.97 -9.16 2.51
C LEU A 405 -1.55 -7.84 2.99
N LEU A 406 -2.46 -7.85 3.95
CA LEU A 406 -2.99 -6.61 4.53
C LEU A 406 -1.86 -5.73 5.11
N CYS A 407 -0.89 -6.34 5.80
CA CYS A 407 0.31 -5.64 6.27
C CYS A 407 1.22 -5.17 5.13
N PHE A 408 1.32 -5.93 4.03
CA PHE A 408 2.07 -5.51 2.85
C PHE A 408 1.40 -4.30 2.19
N VAL A 409 0.08 -4.35 2.00
CA VAL A 409 -0.72 -3.29 1.38
C VAL A 409 -0.70 -2.00 2.19
N SER A 410 -0.63 -2.11 3.52
CA SER A 410 -0.60 -0.94 4.39
C SER A 410 0.59 -0.01 4.10
N LEU A 411 1.68 -0.54 3.58
CA LEU A 411 2.91 0.20 3.31
C LEU A 411 2.74 1.22 2.16
N PRO A 412 2.55 0.80 0.89
CA PRO A 412 2.41 1.75 -0.21
C PRO A 412 1.17 2.64 -0.02
N VAL A 413 0.06 2.09 0.50
CA VAL A 413 -1.16 2.87 0.74
C VAL A 413 -0.91 3.94 1.81
N GLY A 414 -0.29 3.60 2.94
CA GLY A 414 0.00 4.53 4.03
C GLY A 414 1.01 5.62 3.66
N LEU A 415 2.07 5.24 2.94
CA LEU A 415 3.09 6.18 2.46
C LEU A 415 2.52 7.22 1.48
N HIS A 416 1.38 6.95 0.85
CA HIS A 416 0.69 7.91 0.00
C HIS A 416 -0.56 8.53 0.63
N SER A 417 -1.26 7.83 1.53
CA SER A 417 -2.65 8.14 1.92
C SER A 417 -2.87 8.42 3.41
N GLY A 418 -1.81 8.48 4.22
CA GLY A 418 -1.89 8.89 5.63
C GLY A 418 -1.90 7.75 6.63
N MET A 419 -1.82 8.09 7.92
CA MET A 419 -1.73 7.14 9.02
C MET A 419 -2.98 6.27 9.11
N ARG A 420 -4.18 6.85 8.92
CA ARG A 420 -5.42 6.06 8.92
C ARG A 420 -5.43 4.99 7.83
N ALA A 421 -4.97 5.33 6.63
CA ALA A 421 -4.89 4.40 5.51
C ALA A 421 -3.80 3.32 5.74
N MET A 422 -2.74 3.67 6.47
CA MET A 422 -1.71 2.74 6.93
C MET A 422 -2.22 1.81 8.04
N THR A 423 -2.93 2.31 9.05
CA THR A 423 -3.32 1.50 10.22
C THR A 423 -4.52 0.59 9.97
N ARG A 424 -5.46 0.99 9.10
CA ARG A 424 -6.66 0.20 8.79
C ARG A 424 -6.34 -1.25 8.37
N PRO A 425 -5.52 -1.52 7.33
CA PRO A 425 -5.18 -2.89 6.96
C PRO A 425 -4.45 -3.65 8.08
N LEU A 426 -3.59 -2.96 8.85
CA LEU A 426 -2.89 -3.55 10.00
C LEU A 426 -3.85 -4.00 11.10
N LEU A 427 -4.85 -3.17 11.41
CA LEU A 427 -5.89 -3.50 12.38
C LEU A 427 -6.78 -4.62 11.88
N TYR A 428 -7.17 -4.63 10.60
CA TYR A 428 -7.90 -5.75 10.01
C TYR A 428 -7.11 -7.06 10.08
N ALA A 429 -5.81 -7.02 9.78
CA ALA A 429 -4.93 -8.18 9.91
C ALA A 429 -4.91 -8.71 11.36
N LEU A 430 -4.81 -7.82 12.36
CA LEU A 430 -4.87 -8.20 13.77
C LEU A 430 -6.23 -8.81 14.12
N VAL A 431 -7.34 -8.16 13.76
CA VAL A 431 -8.69 -8.62 14.07
C VAL A 431 -8.97 -9.99 13.44
N ILE A 432 -8.65 -10.18 12.15
CA ILE A 432 -8.81 -11.46 11.45
C ILE A 432 -7.98 -12.54 12.14
N TYR A 433 -6.70 -12.25 12.43
CA TYR A 433 -5.83 -13.18 13.11
C TYR A 433 -6.38 -13.59 14.48
N PHE A 434 -6.86 -12.63 15.28
CA PHE A 434 -7.43 -12.91 16.60
C PHE A 434 -8.74 -13.69 16.51
N ILE A 435 -9.66 -13.34 15.61
CA ILE A 435 -10.93 -14.05 15.46
C ILE A 435 -10.67 -15.51 15.04
N VAL A 436 -9.86 -15.72 13.99
CA VAL A 436 -9.60 -17.04 13.44
C VAL A 436 -8.86 -17.93 14.44
N HIS A 437 -7.82 -17.42 15.12
CA HIS A 437 -7.02 -18.25 16.02
C HIS A 437 -7.52 -18.32 17.48
N LYS A 438 -8.25 -17.32 17.98
CA LYS A 438 -8.90 -17.40 19.30
C LYS A 438 -10.06 -18.40 19.26
N ASN A 439 -10.88 -18.38 18.20
CA ASN A 439 -11.98 -19.33 18.04
C ASN A 439 -11.49 -20.77 17.78
N TRP A 440 -10.33 -20.96 17.13
CA TRP A 440 -9.78 -22.30 16.90
C TRP A 440 -9.43 -23.04 18.21
N LYS A 441 -8.93 -22.32 19.23
CA LYS A 441 -8.64 -22.90 20.55
C LYS A 441 -9.91 -23.24 21.34
N THR A 442 -10.99 -22.49 21.14
CA THR A 442 -12.27 -22.73 21.82
C THR A 442 -13.04 -23.88 21.16
N ILE A 443 -13.02 -23.97 19.83
CA ILE A 443 -13.69 -25.02 19.06
C ILE A 443 -13.00 -26.38 19.25
N PHE A 444 -11.66 -26.44 19.29
CA PHE A 444 -10.94 -27.70 19.53
C PHE A 444 -10.81 -28.10 21.01
N LYS A 445 -11.14 -27.22 21.97
CA LYS A 445 -11.37 -27.67 23.35
C LYS A 445 -12.72 -28.40 23.51
N TYR A 446 -13.65 -28.23 22.58
CA TYR A 446 -14.97 -28.88 22.60
C TYR A 446 -15.05 -30.19 21.79
N HIS A 447 -13.96 -30.61 21.14
CA HIS A 447 -13.83 -31.94 20.51
C HIS A 447 -12.71 -32.77 21.12
N GLY A 448 -12.58 -32.70 22.45
CA GLY A 448 -11.96 -33.73 23.26
C GLY A 448 -12.87 -34.96 23.42
N HIS A 449 -13.42 -35.50 22.33
CA HIS A 449 -14.01 -36.84 22.35
C HIS A 449 -13.00 -37.86 21.82
N ARG A 450 -12.47 -38.64 22.78
CA ARG A 450 -11.93 -39.99 22.67
C ARG A 450 -11.75 -40.51 21.24
N TYR A 451 -10.55 -40.40 20.69
CA TYR A 451 -10.02 -41.47 19.84
C TYR A 451 -9.38 -42.49 20.77
N THR A 452 -10.18 -43.45 21.23
CA THR A 452 -9.70 -44.74 21.72
C THR A 452 -8.83 -45.36 20.64
N LYS A 453 -7.58 -45.63 20.98
CA LYS A 453 -6.73 -46.59 20.26
C LYS A 453 -7.49 -47.90 20.18
N VAL A 454 -7.97 -48.28 18.99
CA VAL A 454 -8.21 -49.69 18.68
C VAL A 454 -6.94 -50.18 18.01
N ARG A 455 -6.19 -51.02 18.73
CA ARG A 455 -5.21 -51.92 18.13
C ARG A 455 -6.01 -52.96 17.32
N VAL A 456 -5.68 -53.09 16.05
CA VAL A 456 -5.81 -54.36 15.33
C VAL A 456 -4.39 -54.85 15.09
#